data_AF-A0A8B6D1N6-F1
#
_entry.id   AF-A0A8B6D1N6-F1
#
_cell.length_a   1.000
_cell.length_b   1.000
_cell.length_c   1.000
_cell.angle_alpha   90.00
_cell.angle_beta   90.00
_cell.angle_gamma   90.00
#
_symmetry.space_group_name_H-M   'P 1'
#
loop_
_entity.id
_entity.type
_entity.pdbx_description
1 polymer ?
#
loop_
_entity_poly.entity_id
_entity_poly.type
_entity_poly.pdbx_seq_one_letter_code
_entity_poly.pdbx_strand_id
1 'polypeptide(L)'
;MQAVLKPLQGTNWHIWSNNLKTINNTSKLKSIEKRSKLVEEMEFHRLEQLRLWREEMHPFIIKYLVSLECVSDNDSDLGLFVAWMKVILDRRARCLDILNKADAFQQNSMNVDEHDSIRQTESIPIPFRFEHICREIGQIYEALYYCQSSLQDEENRFLDSLPNIGAKLLLNGQPMEIMDGNIANVPLEWVQAILFKLKDIKGNKKNIDIISSRSSKFRKIYFTKYNVWLAIPMFDSEGLRSSNQTGNNPYHHDNKLATFVVGLGDITIVNVKGSNTSDVKDVLQTVVHAFLRLKNVNKGLNYKQSCIFTHQNVSASDASEQMQDERHDLVQLLNGMTLSAAEQENIADIMFF
;
A
#
# COMPACT_ATOMS: atom_id res chain seq x y z
N MET A 1 2.37 29.74 -15.46
CA MET A 1 2.94 28.47 -15.96
C MET A 1 2.67 27.41 -14.90
N GLN A 2 1.61 26.61 -15.05
CA GLN A 2 1.34 25.50 -14.13
C GLN A 2 2.36 24.39 -14.47
N ALA A 3 3.41 24.26 -13.67
CA ALA A 3 4.33 23.13 -13.80
C ALA A 3 3.59 21.86 -13.36
N VAL A 4 3.44 20.92 -14.29
CA VAL A 4 2.88 19.60 -14.04
C VAL A 4 3.99 18.76 -13.39
N LEU A 5 3.72 18.23 -12.20
CA LEU A 5 4.64 17.29 -11.55
C LEU A 5 4.68 16.02 -12.41
N LYS A 6 5.87 15.60 -12.86
CA LYS A 6 6.07 14.33 -13.57
C LYS A 6 6.41 13.23 -12.56
N PRO A 7 5.43 12.41 -12.13
CA PRO A 7 5.70 11.33 -11.18
C PRO A 7 6.53 10.21 -11.82
N LEU A 8 7.44 9.60 -11.05
CA LEU A 8 8.10 8.34 -11.43
C LEU A 8 7.13 7.15 -11.39
N GLN A 9 5.98 7.30 -10.72
CA GLN A 9 4.87 6.35 -10.75
C GLN A 9 4.09 6.31 -12.07
N GLY A 10 4.50 7.09 -13.07
CA GLY A 10 3.91 7.06 -14.40
C GLY A 10 4.21 5.77 -15.19
N THR A 11 4.11 5.86 -16.51
CA THR A 11 4.13 4.73 -17.45
C THR A 11 5.24 3.70 -17.20
N ASN A 12 6.46 4.14 -16.85
CA ASN A 12 7.59 3.25 -16.57
C ASN A 12 7.30 2.28 -15.41
N TRP A 13 6.70 2.76 -14.33
CA TRP A 13 6.32 1.92 -13.20
C TRP A 13 5.19 0.95 -13.54
N HIS A 14 4.20 1.40 -14.33
CA HIS A 14 3.11 0.53 -14.78
C HIS A 14 3.64 -0.65 -15.61
N ILE A 15 4.53 -0.38 -16.56
CA ILE A 15 5.11 -1.42 -17.43
C ILE A 15 5.97 -2.38 -16.59
N TRP A 16 6.87 -1.84 -15.74
CA TRP A 16 7.67 -2.65 -14.83
C TRP A 16 6.80 -3.59 -13.98
N SER A 17 5.74 -3.05 -13.37
CA SER A 17 4.84 -3.79 -12.49
C SER A 17 4.09 -4.90 -13.23
N ASN A 18 3.61 -4.64 -14.44
CA ASN A 18 2.92 -5.63 -15.27
C ASN A 18 3.86 -6.75 -15.71
N ASN A 19 5.09 -6.42 -16.08
CA ASN A 19 6.10 -7.40 -16.45
C ASN A 19 6.49 -8.27 -15.24
N LEU A 20 6.72 -7.68 -14.06
CA LEU A 20 6.99 -8.41 -12.82
C LEU A 20 5.87 -9.40 -12.47
N LYS A 21 4.60 -8.97 -12.57
CA LYS A 21 3.44 -9.84 -12.35
C LYS A 21 3.40 -11.00 -13.33
N THR A 22 3.76 -10.75 -14.58
CA THR A 22 3.77 -11.76 -15.63
C THR A 22 4.88 -12.80 -15.39
N ILE A 23 6.07 -12.34 -14.99
CA ILE A 23 7.22 -13.18 -14.60
C ILE A 23 6.91 -14.06 -13.39
N ASN A 24 6.22 -13.51 -12.39
CA ASN A 24 5.86 -14.22 -11.15
C ASN A 24 4.67 -15.18 -11.32
N ASN A 25 3.96 -15.10 -12.45
CA ASN A 25 2.90 -16.06 -12.78
C ASN A 25 3.49 -17.23 -13.59
N THR A 26 3.96 -18.26 -12.87
CA THR A 26 4.55 -19.49 -13.41
C THR A 26 3.67 -20.23 -14.42
N SER A 27 2.35 -20.03 -14.39
CA SER A 27 1.43 -20.62 -15.39
C SER A 27 1.48 -19.92 -16.76
N LYS A 28 1.87 -18.64 -16.80
CA LYS A 28 1.90 -17.80 -18.02
C LYS A 28 3.24 -17.80 -18.74
N LEU A 29 4.34 -18.20 -18.08
CA LEU A 29 5.68 -18.22 -18.67
C LEU A 29 6.34 -19.60 -18.56
N LYS A 30 6.34 -20.33 -19.67
CA LYS A 30 7.06 -21.61 -19.81
C LYS A 30 8.41 -21.49 -20.56
N SER A 31 8.66 -20.37 -21.25
CA SER A 31 9.88 -20.15 -22.05
C SER A 31 10.86 -19.23 -21.34
N ILE A 32 12.12 -19.66 -21.25
CA ILE A 32 13.25 -18.91 -20.70
C ILE A 32 13.52 -17.65 -21.53
N GLU A 33 13.42 -17.74 -22.86
CA GLU A 33 13.68 -16.61 -23.76
C GLU A 33 12.68 -15.48 -23.56
N LYS A 34 11.39 -15.81 -23.40
CA LYS A 34 10.34 -14.82 -23.10
C LYS A 34 10.58 -14.17 -21.74
N ARG A 35 11.12 -14.90 -20.77
CA ARG A 35 11.48 -14.36 -19.45
C ARG A 35 12.65 -13.37 -19.57
N SER A 36 13.69 -13.70 -20.34
CA SER A 36 14.83 -12.80 -20.58
C SER A 36 14.38 -11.46 -21.15
N LYS A 37 13.56 -11.48 -22.21
CA LYS A 37 13.03 -10.27 -22.85
C LYS A 37 12.25 -9.39 -21.88
N LEU A 38 11.41 -9.97 -21.02
CA LEU A 38 10.68 -9.21 -20.01
C LEU A 38 11.59 -8.60 -18.95
N VAL A 39 12.67 -9.29 -18.57
CA VAL A 39 13.68 -8.77 -17.63
C VAL A 39 14.45 -7.61 -18.24
N GLU A 40 14.83 -7.70 -19.52
CA GLU A 40 15.49 -6.62 -20.26
C GLU A 40 14.59 -5.38 -20.40
N GLU A 41 13.31 -5.57 -20.76
CA GLU A 41 12.32 -4.47 -20.79
C GLU A 41 12.13 -3.84 -19.42
N MET A 42 12.08 -4.67 -18.37
CA MET A 42 12.04 -4.20 -17.01
C MET A 42 13.27 -3.32 -16.73
N GLU A 43 14.48 -3.83 -16.92
CA GLU A 43 15.72 -3.08 -16.68
C GLU A 43 15.72 -1.71 -17.38
N PHE A 44 15.29 -1.66 -18.63
CA PHE A 44 15.12 -0.41 -19.38
C PHE A 44 14.24 0.61 -18.63
N HIS A 45 13.09 0.19 -18.09
CA HIS A 45 12.20 1.10 -17.37
C HIS A 45 12.76 1.59 -16.02
N ARG A 46 13.61 0.81 -15.34
CA ARG A 46 14.31 1.29 -14.12
C ARG A 46 15.39 2.32 -14.47
N LEU A 47 16.14 2.08 -15.55
CA LEU A 47 17.12 3.05 -16.07
C LEU A 47 16.43 4.36 -16.49
N GLU A 48 15.28 4.28 -17.14
CA GLU A 48 14.51 5.46 -17.53
C GLU A 48 13.95 6.22 -16.31
N GLN A 49 13.52 5.52 -15.26
CA GLN A 49 13.13 6.19 -14.00
C GLN A 49 14.32 6.93 -13.35
N LEU A 50 15.53 6.36 -13.40
CA LEU A 50 16.74 7.04 -12.93
C LEU A 50 17.08 8.25 -13.81
N ARG A 51 16.94 8.15 -15.13
CA ARG A 51 17.14 9.30 -16.04
C ARG A 51 16.15 10.42 -15.74
N LEU A 52 14.87 10.10 -15.57
CA LEU A 52 13.84 11.08 -15.19
C LEU A 52 14.14 11.72 -13.84
N TRP A 53 14.65 10.95 -12.87
CA TRP A 53 15.12 11.49 -11.59
C TRP A 53 16.22 12.55 -11.77
N ARG A 54 17.20 12.27 -12.63
CA ARG A 54 18.35 13.16 -12.88
C ARG A 54 18.00 14.41 -13.68
N GLU A 55 17.17 14.25 -14.72
CA GLU A 55 17.02 15.28 -15.77
C GLU A 55 15.69 16.03 -15.71
N GLU A 56 14.63 15.39 -15.21
CA GLU A 56 13.26 15.89 -15.34
C GLU A 56 12.50 15.99 -14.01
N MET A 57 13.13 15.60 -12.90
CA MET A 57 12.49 15.61 -11.59
C MET A 57 12.10 17.03 -11.19
N HIS A 58 10.84 17.19 -10.78
CA HIS A 58 10.33 18.50 -10.43
C HIS A 58 11.10 19.04 -9.19
N PRO A 59 11.62 20.28 -9.22
CA PRO A 59 12.48 20.83 -8.15
C PRO A 59 11.86 20.79 -6.75
N PHE A 60 10.53 20.83 -6.67
CA PHE A 60 9.79 20.63 -5.42
C PHE A 60 10.11 19.30 -4.74
N ILE A 61 10.16 18.17 -5.47
CA ILE A 61 10.41 16.85 -4.90
C ILE A 61 11.82 16.77 -4.33
N ILE A 62 12.81 17.27 -5.09
CA ILE A 62 14.21 17.33 -4.63
C ILE A 62 14.32 18.18 -3.37
N LYS A 63 13.78 19.41 -3.38
CA LYS A 63 13.79 20.29 -2.20
C LYS A 63 13.07 19.68 -1.01
N TYR A 64 11.96 18.99 -1.25
CA TYR A 64 11.23 18.28 -0.22
C TYR A 64 12.09 17.17 0.41
N LEU A 65 12.77 16.36 -0.40
CA LEU A 65 13.64 15.29 0.08
C LEU A 65 14.84 15.80 0.87
N VAL A 66 15.52 16.82 0.36
CA VAL A 66 16.63 17.48 1.09
C VAL A 66 16.13 18.06 2.41
N SER A 67 14.98 18.75 2.41
CA SER A 67 14.41 19.30 3.65
C SER A 67 14.04 18.20 4.64
N LEU A 68 13.49 17.09 4.14
CA LEU A 68 13.11 15.93 4.93
C LEU A 68 14.33 15.27 5.58
N GLU A 69 15.44 15.12 4.85
CA GLU A 69 16.73 14.68 5.39
C GLU A 69 17.22 15.63 6.50
N CYS A 70 17.22 16.94 6.25
CA CYS A 70 17.72 17.95 7.18
C CYS A 70 17.00 17.94 8.54
N VAL A 71 15.69 17.67 8.54
CA VAL A 71 14.89 17.62 9.78
C VAL A 71 14.80 16.22 10.38
N SER A 72 15.31 15.20 9.70
CA SER A 72 15.09 13.80 10.09
C SER A 72 15.74 13.39 11.40
N ASP A 73 16.76 14.12 11.87
CA ASP A 73 17.49 13.76 13.10
C ASP A 73 16.76 14.15 14.39
N ASN A 74 15.75 15.02 14.30
CA ASN A 74 14.92 15.42 15.43
C ASN A 74 13.45 15.06 15.16
N ASP A 75 12.89 14.17 15.99
CA ASP A 75 11.50 13.71 15.86
C ASP A 75 10.47 14.86 15.91
N SER A 76 10.74 15.91 16.70
CA SER A 76 9.85 17.07 16.78
C SER A 76 9.89 17.90 15.51
N ASP A 77 11.08 18.13 14.95
CA ASP A 77 11.25 18.90 13.72
C ASP A 77 10.68 18.13 12.53
N LEU A 78 10.93 16.82 12.45
CA LEU A 78 10.34 15.93 11.46
C LEU A 78 8.81 15.93 11.54
N GLY A 79 8.26 15.80 12.76
CA GLY A 79 6.82 15.83 12.99
C GLY A 79 6.18 17.17 12.57
N LEU A 80 6.80 18.30 12.93
CA LEU A 80 6.36 19.63 12.54
C LEU A 80 6.43 19.83 11.03
N PHE A 81 7.56 19.48 10.40
CA PHE A 81 7.73 19.59 8.96
C PHE A 81 6.65 18.82 8.20
N VAL A 82 6.42 17.56 8.56
CA VAL A 82 5.40 16.73 7.92
C VAL A 82 4.00 17.29 8.14
N ALA A 83 3.68 17.77 9.36
CA ALA A 83 2.39 18.38 9.65
C ALA A 83 2.13 19.62 8.78
N TRP A 84 3.12 20.50 8.64
CA TRP A 84 3.04 21.68 7.77
C TRP A 84 2.90 21.31 6.30
N MET A 85 3.69 20.34 5.84
CA MET A 85 3.62 19.88 4.46
C MET A 85 2.24 19.29 4.11
N LYS A 86 1.64 18.52 5.02
CA LYS A 86 0.25 18.05 4.87
C LYS A 86 -0.73 19.20 4.71
N VAL A 87 -0.68 20.20 5.61
CA VAL A 87 -1.58 21.38 5.54
C VAL A 87 -1.43 22.12 4.21
N ILE A 88 -0.19 22.34 3.75
CA ILE A 88 0.10 23.05 2.51
C ILE A 88 -0.41 22.27 1.29
N LEU A 89 -0.10 20.98 1.22
CA LEU A 89 -0.51 20.11 0.11
C LEU A 89 -2.03 19.93 0.08
N ASP A 90 -2.67 19.71 1.21
CA ASP A 90 -4.13 19.58 1.31
C ASP A 90 -4.85 20.87 0.92
N ARG A 91 -4.29 22.03 1.26
CA ARG A 91 -4.84 23.31 0.80
C ARG A 91 -4.74 23.44 -0.72
N ARG A 92 -3.58 23.09 -1.29
CA ARG A 92 -3.36 23.16 -2.74
C ARG A 92 -4.24 22.17 -3.50
N ALA A 93 -4.35 20.94 -3.01
CA ALA A 93 -5.22 19.90 -3.54
C ALA A 93 -6.68 20.37 -3.61
N ARG A 94 -7.21 20.94 -2.52
CA ARG A 94 -8.57 21.51 -2.50
C ARG A 94 -8.75 22.67 -3.46
N CYS A 95 -7.77 23.56 -3.57
CA CYS A 95 -7.84 24.67 -4.54
C CYS A 95 -7.88 24.14 -5.99
N LEU A 96 -7.09 23.12 -6.32
CA LEU A 96 -7.11 22.47 -7.63
C LEU A 96 -8.46 21.80 -7.90
N ASP A 97 -9.04 21.11 -6.92
CA ASP A 97 -10.39 20.52 -7.06
C ASP A 97 -11.46 21.57 -7.38
N ILE A 98 -11.39 22.74 -6.72
CA ILE A 98 -12.32 23.84 -6.96
C ILE A 98 -12.13 24.39 -8.38
N LEU A 99 -10.88 24.61 -8.81
CA LEU A 99 -10.56 25.10 -10.15
C LEU A 99 -11.04 24.11 -11.22
N ASN A 100 -10.75 22.83 -11.07
CA ASN A 100 -11.18 21.78 -12.01
C ASN A 100 -12.71 21.72 -12.13
N LYS A 101 -13.43 21.89 -11.01
CA LYS A 101 -14.91 21.95 -11.02
C LYS A 101 -15.44 23.21 -11.69
N ALA A 102 -14.77 24.35 -11.52
CA ALA A 102 -15.13 25.60 -12.18
C ALA A 102 -14.90 25.52 -13.70
N ASP A 103 -13.78 24.94 -14.13
CA ASP A 103 -13.47 24.72 -15.56
C ASP A 103 -14.46 23.75 -16.19
N ALA A 104 -14.82 22.65 -15.51
CA ALA A 104 -15.84 21.71 -15.97
C ALA A 104 -17.23 22.36 -16.10
N PHE A 105 -17.58 23.26 -15.17
CA PHE A 105 -18.83 24.02 -15.23
C PHE A 105 -18.84 25.00 -16.41
N GLN A 106 -17.73 25.69 -16.68
CA GLN A 106 -17.60 26.57 -17.85
C GLN A 106 -17.67 25.79 -19.17
N GLN A 107 -16.98 24.65 -19.27
CA GLN A 107 -17.00 23.80 -20.47
C GLN A 107 -18.40 23.23 -20.74
N ASN A 108 -19.14 22.81 -19.71
CA ASN A 108 -20.51 22.34 -19.84
C ASN A 108 -21.51 23.45 -20.23
N SER A 109 -21.17 24.73 -20.03
CA SER A 109 -22.00 25.86 -20.49
C SER A 109 -21.76 26.25 -21.95
N MET A 110 -20.71 25.71 -22.61
CA MET A 110 -20.26 26.13 -23.94
C MET A 110 -20.36 25.07 -25.04
N ASN A 111 -20.89 23.87 -24.80
CA ASN A 111 -20.97 22.86 -25.86
C ASN A 111 -22.29 22.92 -26.64
N VAL A 112 -22.22 23.56 -27.81
CA VAL A 112 -22.95 23.17 -29.04
C VAL A 112 -22.06 22.18 -29.79
N ASP A 113 -22.60 20.98 -29.99
CA ASP A 113 -22.31 19.88 -30.92
C ASP A 113 -20.89 19.29 -31.16
N GLU A 114 -20.87 17.99 -30.84
CA GLU A 114 -20.31 16.81 -31.50
C GLU A 114 -18.80 16.47 -31.56
N HIS A 115 -18.59 15.20 -31.17
CA HIS A 115 -17.57 14.23 -31.58
C HIS A 115 -16.09 14.62 -31.38
N ASP A 116 -15.50 14.09 -30.31
CA ASP A 116 -14.19 13.41 -30.43
C ASP A 116 -13.98 12.37 -29.33
N SER A 117 -13.85 11.13 -29.79
CA SER A 117 -13.41 9.95 -29.06
C SER A 117 -11.93 10.04 -28.69
N ILE A 118 -11.59 9.54 -27.50
CA ILE A 118 -10.22 9.35 -26.97
C ILE A 118 -9.55 10.66 -26.53
N ARG A 119 -9.88 11.13 -25.32
CA ARG A 119 -8.96 11.94 -24.52
C ARG A 119 -8.25 11.00 -23.54
N GLN A 120 -7.07 10.51 -23.93
CA GLN A 120 -6.05 10.18 -22.94
C GLN A 120 -5.81 11.46 -22.14
N THR A 121 -6.19 11.43 -20.87
CA THR A 121 -6.07 12.55 -19.94
C THR A 121 -4.60 12.74 -19.55
N GLU A 122 -3.79 13.21 -20.48
CA GLU A 122 -2.56 13.91 -20.14
C GLU A 122 -2.94 15.36 -19.79
N SER A 123 -2.53 15.84 -18.61
CA SER A 123 -2.65 17.24 -18.17
C SER A 123 -3.94 17.70 -17.47
N ILE A 124 -4.48 16.91 -16.53
CA ILE A 124 -5.22 17.51 -15.40
C ILE A 124 -4.33 17.39 -14.16
N PRO A 125 -3.96 18.49 -13.48
CA PRO A 125 -3.19 18.41 -12.23
C PRO A 125 -4.04 17.70 -11.16
N ILE A 126 -3.81 16.39 -11.01
CA ILE A 126 -4.43 15.57 -9.97
C ILE A 126 -4.05 16.18 -8.61
N PRO A 127 -4.99 16.32 -7.66
CA PRO A 127 -4.71 16.86 -6.33
C PRO A 127 -3.58 16.08 -5.65
N PHE A 128 -2.40 16.68 -5.58
CA PHE A 128 -1.19 16.06 -5.07
C PHE A 128 -1.13 16.18 -3.54
N ARG A 129 -1.24 15.05 -2.82
CA ARG A 129 -1.24 14.98 -1.35
C ARG A 129 0.05 14.36 -0.81
N PHE A 130 0.23 14.41 0.51
CA PHE A 130 1.42 13.86 1.18
C PHE A 130 1.62 12.37 0.89
N GLU A 131 0.54 11.59 0.83
CA GLU A 131 0.60 10.16 0.53
C GLU A 131 1.18 9.89 -0.85
N HIS A 132 0.92 10.77 -1.81
CA HIS A 132 1.47 10.68 -3.17
C HIS A 132 2.99 10.90 -3.16
N ILE A 133 3.50 11.76 -2.27
CA ILE A 133 4.95 11.94 -2.11
C ILE A 133 5.60 10.68 -1.55
N CYS A 134 5.05 10.06 -0.51
CA CYS A 134 5.59 8.81 0.02
C CYS A 134 5.67 7.72 -1.05
N ARG A 135 4.65 7.68 -1.91
CA ARG A 135 4.58 6.83 -3.09
C ARG A 135 5.71 7.12 -4.10
N GLU A 136 5.97 8.39 -4.41
CA GLU A 136 7.10 8.79 -5.25
C GLU A 136 8.46 8.43 -4.64
N ILE A 137 8.65 8.64 -3.33
CA ILE A 137 9.88 8.27 -2.62
C ILE A 137 10.16 6.78 -2.78
N GLY A 138 9.14 5.94 -2.66
CA GLY A 138 9.29 4.49 -2.88
C GLY A 138 9.78 4.14 -4.29
N GLN A 139 9.32 4.85 -5.32
CA GLN A 139 9.81 4.63 -6.69
C GLN A 139 11.22 5.17 -6.92
N ILE A 140 11.54 6.32 -6.33
CA ILE A 140 12.90 6.87 -6.35
C ILE A 140 13.85 5.84 -5.74
N TYR A 141 13.54 5.35 -4.54
CA TYR A 141 14.36 4.35 -3.85
C TYR A 141 14.54 3.08 -4.70
N GLU A 142 13.46 2.54 -5.27
CA GLU A 142 13.53 1.34 -6.11
C GLU A 142 14.42 1.53 -7.35
N ALA A 143 14.35 2.69 -8.00
CA ALA A 143 15.21 2.99 -9.14
C ALA A 143 16.68 3.14 -8.71
N LEU A 144 16.93 3.85 -7.62
CA LEU A 144 18.28 3.99 -7.04
C LEU A 144 18.87 2.63 -6.66
N TYR A 145 18.11 1.82 -5.92
CA TYR A 145 18.53 0.50 -5.47
C TYR A 145 18.84 -0.43 -6.63
N TYR A 146 17.98 -0.46 -7.66
CA TYR A 146 18.22 -1.26 -8.85
C TYR A 146 19.50 -0.84 -9.58
N CYS A 147 19.76 0.47 -9.65
CA CYS A 147 20.88 1.06 -10.37
C CYS A 147 22.09 1.39 -9.49
N GLN A 148 22.20 0.80 -8.30
CA GLN A 148 23.19 1.13 -7.25
C GLN A 148 24.65 1.17 -7.73
N SER A 149 25.00 0.37 -8.75
CA SER A 149 26.34 0.34 -9.33
C SER A 149 26.71 1.57 -10.17
N SER A 150 25.75 2.44 -10.47
CA SER A 150 25.89 3.59 -11.39
C SER A 150 25.52 4.94 -10.75
N LEU A 151 25.35 4.95 -9.43
CA LEU A 151 24.91 6.13 -8.69
C LEU A 151 26.04 7.11 -8.40
N GLN A 152 25.67 8.39 -8.37
CA GLN A 152 26.51 9.50 -7.93
C GLN A 152 26.42 9.67 -6.40
N ASP A 153 27.27 10.52 -5.82
CA ASP A 153 27.36 10.71 -4.36
C ASP A 153 26.03 11.13 -3.72
N GLU A 154 25.30 12.06 -4.33
CA GLU A 154 23.99 12.51 -3.83
C GLU A 154 22.94 11.38 -3.88
N GLU A 155 22.98 10.56 -4.92
CA GLU A 155 22.07 9.44 -5.12
C GLU A 155 22.36 8.31 -4.13
N ASN A 156 23.63 8.01 -3.88
CA ASN A 156 24.05 7.07 -2.84
C ASN A 156 23.62 7.57 -1.46
N ARG A 157 23.77 8.87 -1.19
CA ARG A 157 23.31 9.49 0.07
C ARG A 157 21.80 9.27 0.27
N PHE A 158 20.98 9.50 -0.76
CA PHE A 158 19.55 9.22 -0.69
C PHE A 158 19.23 7.72 -0.55
N LEU A 159 19.95 6.85 -1.27
CA LEU A 159 19.78 5.40 -1.15
C LEU A 159 19.99 4.93 0.29
N ASP A 160 20.97 5.50 1.00
CA ASP A 160 21.26 5.18 2.41
C ASP A 160 20.29 5.83 3.40
N SER A 161 19.91 7.09 3.17
CA SER A 161 19.15 7.90 4.13
C SER A 161 17.65 7.65 4.09
N LEU A 162 17.06 7.45 2.90
CA LEU A 162 15.62 7.35 2.71
C LEU A 162 14.98 6.24 3.56
N PRO A 163 15.54 5.02 3.66
CA PRO A 163 14.95 3.98 4.51
C PRO A 163 14.88 4.37 5.99
N ASN A 164 15.89 5.08 6.50
CA ASN A 164 15.92 5.55 7.89
C ASN A 164 14.85 6.62 8.13
N ILE A 165 14.71 7.56 7.19
CA ILE A 165 13.64 8.56 7.23
C ILE A 165 12.28 7.89 7.19
N GLY A 166 12.10 6.89 6.32
CA GLY A 166 10.87 6.12 6.21
C GLY A 166 10.51 5.44 7.53
N ALA A 167 11.48 4.82 8.19
CA ALA A 167 11.31 4.24 9.52
C ALA A 167 10.89 5.30 10.55
N LYS A 168 11.60 6.44 10.63
CA LYS A 168 11.27 7.54 11.56
C LYS A 168 9.88 8.12 11.32
N LEU A 169 9.46 8.26 10.06
CA LEU A 169 8.12 8.71 9.71
C LEU A 169 7.04 7.75 10.24
N LEU A 170 7.23 6.43 10.07
CA LEU A 170 6.33 5.42 10.63
C LEU A 170 6.30 5.47 12.17
N LEU A 171 7.46 5.64 12.81
CA LEU A 171 7.56 5.80 14.27
C LEU A 171 6.84 7.05 14.79
N ASN A 172 6.83 8.12 14.01
CA ASN A 172 6.07 9.35 14.27
C ASN A 172 4.59 9.25 13.83
N GLY A 173 4.08 8.04 13.57
CA GLY A 173 2.69 7.76 13.26
C GLY A 173 2.23 8.28 11.90
N GLN A 174 3.16 8.55 10.97
CA GLN A 174 2.82 9.00 9.63
C GLN A 174 2.44 7.79 8.76
N PRO A 175 1.17 7.66 8.33
CA PRO A 175 0.80 6.57 7.45
C PRO A 175 1.50 6.74 6.10
N MET A 176 2.03 5.64 5.58
CA MET A 176 2.60 5.58 4.23
C MET A 176 1.70 4.79 3.30
N GLU A 177 1.43 5.35 2.13
CA GLU A 177 0.79 4.61 1.06
C GLU A 177 1.86 3.87 0.26
N ILE A 178 1.87 2.54 0.38
CA ILE A 178 2.90 1.67 -0.21
C ILE A 178 2.49 1.07 -1.56
N MET A 179 1.30 1.37 -2.06
CA MET A 179 0.78 0.77 -3.29
C MET A 179 -0.15 1.75 -4.01
N ASP A 180 -0.04 1.81 -5.33
CA ASP A 180 -1.06 2.41 -6.19
C ASP A 180 -2.18 1.39 -6.44
N GLY A 181 -3.42 1.76 -6.10
CA GLY A 181 -4.60 0.92 -6.27
C GLY A 181 -4.82 0.47 -7.72
N ASN A 182 -4.44 1.27 -8.71
CA ASN A 182 -4.63 0.93 -10.13
C ASN A 182 -3.63 -0.13 -10.61
N ILE A 183 -2.44 -0.16 -10.00
CA ILE A 183 -1.32 -0.99 -10.46
C ILE A 183 -1.23 -2.26 -9.65
N ALA A 184 -1.67 -2.23 -8.40
CA ALA A 184 -1.59 -3.33 -7.44
C ALA A 184 -0.19 -3.94 -7.35
N ASN A 185 0.82 -3.09 -7.19
CA ASN A 185 2.20 -3.50 -6.98
C ASN A 185 2.83 -2.72 -5.82
N VAL A 186 3.58 -3.43 -4.98
CA VAL A 186 4.28 -2.87 -3.80
C VAL A 186 5.76 -2.79 -4.13
N PRO A 187 6.44 -1.65 -3.87
CA PRO A 187 7.89 -1.53 -4.00
C PRO A 187 8.55 -2.32 -2.84
N LEU A 188 8.85 -3.60 -3.09
CA LEU A 188 9.31 -4.52 -2.05
C LEU A 188 10.68 -4.16 -1.50
N GLU A 189 11.61 -3.69 -2.34
CA GLU A 189 12.96 -3.31 -1.91
C GLU A 189 12.89 -2.11 -0.96
N TRP A 190 12.02 -1.14 -1.29
CA TRP A 190 11.74 0.02 -0.43
C TRP A 190 11.16 -0.39 0.93
N VAL A 191 10.10 -1.21 0.93
CA VAL A 191 9.45 -1.62 2.17
C VAL A 191 10.40 -2.47 3.02
N GLN A 192 11.13 -3.40 2.41
CA GLN A 192 12.13 -4.22 3.09
C GLN A 192 13.21 -3.36 3.76
N ALA A 193 13.74 -2.35 3.06
CA ALA A 193 14.74 -1.46 3.62
C ALA A 193 14.23 -0.66 4.83
N ILE A 194 13.00 -0.14 4.77
CA ILE A 194 12.37 0.53 5.92
C ILE A 194 12.23 -0.43 7.10
N LEU A 195 11.76 -1.66 6.87
CA LEU A 195 11.56 -2.65 7.93
C LEU A 195 12.88 -3.04 8.60
N PHE A 196 13.97 -3.17 7.83
CA PHE A 196 15.30 -3.36 8.40
C PHE A 196 15.71 -2.19 9.30
N LYS A 197 15.53 -0.94 8.84
CA LYS A 197 15.84 0.24 9.66
C LYS A 197 14.96 0.33 10.91
N LEU A 198 13.67 -0.01 10.81
CA LEU A 198 12.78 -0.09 11.96
C LEU A 198 13.27 -1.11 13.00
N LYS A 199 13.70 -2.28 12.53
CA LYS A 199 14.26 -3.32 13.39
C LYS A 199 15.54 -2.84 14.08
N ASP A 200 16.42 -2.15 13.35
CA ASP A 200 17.65 -1.58 13.92
C ASP A 200 17.35 -0.52 14.99
N ILE A 201 16.37 0.36 14.75
CA ILE A 201 15.99 1.43 15.68
C ILE A 201 15.29 0.88 16.94
N LYS A 202 14.38 -0.09 16.79
CA LYS A 202 13.55 -0.59 17.90
C LYS A 202 14.09 -1.84 18.59
N GLY A 203 15.01 -2.57 17.97
CA GLY A 203 15.40 -3.91 18.40
C GLY A 203 14.23 -4.90 18.29
N ASN A 204 14.23 -5.95 19.12
CA ASN A 204 13.21 -7.02 19.11
C ASN A 204 11.87 -6.63 19.77
N LYS A 205 11.45 -5.36 19.70
CA LYS A 205 10.13 -4.93 20.21
C LYS A 205 9.04 -5.42 19.27
N LYS A 206 7.86 -5.73 19.83
CA LYS A 206 6.72 -6.25 19.06
C LYS A 206 6.04 -5.15 18.22
N ASN A 207 5.58 -5.54 17.04
CA ASN A 207 4.98 -4.70 16.02
C ASN A 207 3.49 -4.98 15.91
N ILE A 208 2.68 -3.94 15.72
CA ILE A 208 1.23 -4.06 15.57
C ILE A 208 0.84 -3.52 14.19
N ASP A 209 0.19 -4.36 13.40
CA ASP A 209 -0.40 -4.00 12.12
C ASP A 209 -1.92 -3.99 12.20
N ILE A 210 -2.56 -3.14 11.41
CA ILE A 210 -4.00 -3.02 11.35
C ILE A 210 -4.50 -3.23 9.93
N ILE A 211 -5.51 -4.07 9.80
CA ILE A 211 -6.20 -4.37 8.56
C ILE A 211 -7.67 -4.01 8.78
N SER A 212 -8.28 -3.17 7.93
CA SER A 212 -9.67 -2.71 8.16
C SER A 212 -10.49 -2.70 6.88
N SER A 213 -11.80 -2.97 6.92
CA SER A 213 -12.61 -3.01 5.70
C SER A 213 -12.87 -1.63 5.06
N ARG A 214 -13.14 -0.54 5.80
CA ARG A 214 -13.31 0.81 5.23
C ARG A 214 -12.73 1.88 6.15
N SER A 215 -11.75 2.63 5.68
CA SER A 215 -10.80 3.33 6.57
C SER A 215 -10.68 4.83 6.30
N SER A 216 -11.71 5.62 6.59
CA SER A 216 -11.57 7.09 6.69
C SER A 216 -11.53 7.60 8.13
N LYS A 217 -12.21 6.95 9.09
CA LYS A 217 -12.24 7.37 10.51
C LYS A 217 -11.35 6.55 11.46
N PHE A 218 -10.93 5.35 11.07
CA PHE A 218 -10.14 4.43 11.91
C PHE A 218 -8.64 4.77 11.94
N ARG A 219 -8.09 5.35 10.85
CA ARG A 219 -6.67 5.74 10.72
C ARG A 219 -6.20 6.75 11.77
N LYS A 220 -7.10 7.49 12.42
CA LYS A 220 -6.69 8.55 13.36
C LYS A 220 -6.59 8.07 14.81
N ILE A 221 -7.34 7.02 15.19
CA ILE A 221 -7.47 6.60 16.60
C ILE A 221 -6.36 5.62 16.99
N TYR A 222 -6.03 4.66 16.12
CA TYR A 222 -5.11 3.58 16.48
C TYR A 222 -3.64 3.91 16.20
N PHE A 223 -3.35 4.72 15.18
CA PHE A 223 -1.98 5.17 14.89
C PHE A 223 -1.39 5.95 16.07
N THR A 224 -2.17 6.84 16.68
CA THR A 224 -1.71 7.68 17.80
C THR A 224 -1.65 6.93 19.14
N LYS A 225 -2.42 5.84 19.30
CA LYS A 225 -2.58 5.15 20.60
C LYS A 225 -1.81 3.83 20.72
N TYR A 226 -1.56 3.12 19.62
CA TYR A 226 -1.04 1.74 19.65
C TYR A 226 0.25 1.52 18.84
N ASN A 227 0.92 2.58 18.35
CA ASN A 227 2.12 2.48 17.51
C ASN A 227 1.91 1.51 16.34
N VAL A 228 0.84 1.74 15.58
CA VAL A 228 0.47 0.94 14.40
C VAL A 228 1.34 1.34 13.22
N TRP A 229 2.00 0.38 12.59
CA TRP A 229 2.98 0.69 11.53
C TRP A 229 2.35 0.67 10.15
N LEU A 230 1.42 -0.24 9.93
CA LEU A 230 0.72 -0.35 8.66
C LEU A 230 -0.79 -0.42 8.90
N ALA A 231 -1.53 0.42 8.17
CA ALA A 231 -2.99 0.32 8.10
C ALA A 231 -3.46 0.26 6.66
N ILE A 232 -4.03 -0.86 6.26
CA ILE A 232 -4.50 -1.06 4.88
C ILE A 232 -6.02 -1.26 4.87
N PRO A 233 -6.77 -0.46 4.09
CA PRO A 233 -8.17 -0.74 3.82
C PRO A 233 -8.27 -1.99 2.91
N MET A 234 -8.94 -3.05 3.36
CA MET A 234 -9.16 -4.26 2.56
C MET A 234 -10.30 -4.14 1.54
N PHE A 235 -11.27 -3.24 1.77
CA PHE A 235 -12.48 -3.13 0.92
C PHE A 235 -12.66 -1.73 0.33
N ASP A 236 -11.71 -0.82 0.55
CA ASP A 236 -11.80 0.56 0.09
C ASP A 236 -10.48 0.98 -0.54
N SER A 237 -10.12 0.30 -1.63
CA SER A 237 -9.26 0.84 -2.68
C SER A 237 -9.43 -0.03 -3.92
N GLU A 238 -9.41 0.63 -5.06
CA GLU A 238 -9.54 0.09 -6.43
C GLU A 238 -8.51 -1.03 -6.77
N GLY A 239 -7.68 -1.47 -5.82
CA GLY A 239 -6.61 -2.45 -5.99
C GLY A 239 -6.81 -3.84 -5.38
N LEU A 240 -7.94 -4.14 -4.72
CA LEU A 240 -8.25 -5.49 -4.20
C LEU A 240 -9.55 -6.09 -4.77
N ARG A 241 -10.27 -5.36 -5.62
CA ARG A 241 -11.34 -5.89 -6.48
C ARG A 241 -11.20 -5.26 -7.86
N SER A 242 -10.20 -5.65 -8.64
CA SER A 242 -10.21 -5.31 -10.06
C SER A 242 -11.33 -6.14 -10.70
N SER A 243 -12.41 -5.49 -11.12
CA SER A 243 -13.60 -6.13 -11.70
C SER A 243 -13.36 -6.84 -13.04
N ASN A 244 -12.11 -6.96 -13.51
CA ASN A 244 -11.78 -7.32 -14.89
C ASN A 244 -10.79 -8.50 -15.02
N GLN A 245 -10.91 -9.55 -14.20
CA GLN A 245 -10.22 -10.82 -14.50
C GLN A 245 -11.23 -11.97 -14.66
N THR A 246 -11.62 -12.21 -15.91
CA THR A 246 -12.27 -13.44 -16.35
C THR A 246 -11.27 -14.60 -16.27
N GLY A 247 -11.28 -15.32 -15.17
CA GLY A 247 -10.52 -16.54 -14.96
C GLY A 247 -11.05 -17.26 -13.71
N ASN A 248 -11.08 -18.60 -13.75
CA ASN A 248 -11.79 -19.50 -12.83
C ASN A 248 -11.41 -19.44 -11.33
N ASN A 249 -10.69 -18.43 -10.84
CA ASN A 249 -10.50 -18.24 -9.42
C ASN A 249 -10.13 -16.77 -9.07
N PRO A 250 -11.12 -15.91 -8.75
CA PRO A 250 -10.90 -14.47 -8.54
C PRO A 250 -10.05 -14.11 -7.31
N TYR A 251 -9.72 -15.08 -6.44
CA TYR A 251 -9.11 -14.82 -5.13
C TYR A 251 -7.56 -14.86 -5.07
N HIS A 252 -6.88 -15.17 -6.19
CA HIS A 252 -5.48 -15.60 -6.11
C HIS A 252 -4.42 -14.46 -6.09
N HIS A 253 -4.73 -13.26 -6.61
CA HIS A 253 -3.81 -12.11 -6.57
C HIS A 253 -3.97 -11.31 -5.27
N ASP A 254 -5.22 -11.12 -4.84
CA ASP A 254 -5.61 -10.32 -3.68
C ASP A 254 -5.11 -10.92 -2.35
N ASN A 255 -4.99 -12.25 -2.27
CA ASN A 255 -4.50 -12.93 -1.06
C ASN A 255 -3.00 -12.75 -0.79
N LYS A 256 -2.16 -12.37 -1.76
CA LYS A 256 -0.70 -12.21 -1.53
C LYS A 256 -0.38 -10.93 -0.77
N LEU A 257 -1.06 -9.83 -1.08
CA LEU A 257 -0.90 -8.57 -0.34
C LEU A 257 -1.35 -8.74 1.11
N ALA A 258 -2.49 -9.39 1.34
CA ALA A 258 -2.93 -9.70 2.70
C ALA A 258 -1.91 -10.57 3.45
N THR A 259 -1.32 -11.58 2.77
CA THR A 259 -0.25 -12.42 3.35
C THR A 259 0.98 -11.59 3.72
N PHE A 260 1.39 -10.67 2.85
CA PHE A 260 2.50 -9.75 3.12
C PHE A 260 2.22 -8.89 4.35
N VAL A 261 1.07 -8.21 4.38
CA VAL A 261 0.68 -7.27 5.44
C VAL A 261 0.52 -7.97 6.78
N VAL A 262 -0.18 -9.10 6.81
CA VAL A 262 -0.30 -9.93 8.02
C VAL A 262 1.09 -10.39 8.47
N GLY A 263 1.99 -10.67 7.53
CA GLY A 263 3.36 -11.13 7.78
C GLY A 263 4.30 -10.11 8.41
N LEU A 264 4.01 -8.81 8.32
CA LEU A 264 4.86 -7.75 8.85
C LEU A 264 4.72 -7.56 10.37
N GLY A 265 3.57 -7.95 10.93
CA GLY A 265 3.18 -7.65 12.29
C GLY A 265 3.30 -8.85 13.22
N ASP A 266 3.71 -8.61 14.47
CA ASP A 266 3.58 -9.60 15.54
C ASP A 266 2.11 -9.71 16.01
N ILE A 267 1.35 -8.62 15.85
CA ILE A 267 -0.09 -8.57 16.11
C ILE A 267 -0.78 -7.92 14.92
N THR A 268 -1.75 -8.61 14.33
CA THR A 268 -2.63 -8.05 13.29
C THR A 268 -4.01 -7.79 13.87
N ILE A 269 -4.51 -6.56 13.80
CA ILE A 269 -5.88 -6.21 14.18
C ILE A 269 -6.75 -6.16 12.93
N VAL A 270 -7.74 -7.01 12.84
CA VAL A 270 -8.70 -7.04 11.71
C VAL A 270 -9.98 -6.35 12.15
N ASN A 271 -10.25 -5.19 11.57
CA ASN A 271 -11.46 -4.41 11.84
C ASN A 271 -12.53 -4.65 10.78
N VAL A 272 -13.63 -5.26 11.19
CA VAL A 272 -14.80 -5.57 10.39
C VAL A 272 -15.94 -4.68 10.82
N LYS A 273 -16.41 -3.81 9.92
CA LYS A 273 -17.49 -2.87 10.21
C LYS A 273 -18.79 -3.30 9.53
N GLY A 274 -19.90 -3.24 10.29
CA GLY A 274 -21.26 -3.43 9.79
C GLY A 274 -21.83 -4.83 10.03
N SER A 275 -23.13 -4.96 9.74
CA SER A 275 -23.91 -6.20 9.85
C SER A 275 -23.92 -7.04 8.58
N ASN A 276 -23.26 -6.58 7.51
CA ASN A 276 -23.25 -7.30 6.25
C ASN A 276 -22.36 -8.54 6.34
N THR A 277 -22.98 -9.71 6.38
CA THR A 277 -22.32 -11.01 6.52
C THR A 277 -21.43 -11.35 5.32
N SER A 278 -21.70 -10.82 4.12
CA SER A 278 -20.83 -11.04 2.95
C SER A 278 -19.47 -10.35 3.11
N ASP A 279 -19.47 -9.09 3.54
CA ASP A 279 -18.24 -8.30 3.70
C ASP A 279 -17.38 -8.90 4.83
N VAL A 280 -18.01 -9.37 5.90
CA VAL A 280 -17.34 -10.08 7.00
C VAL A 280 -16.70 -11.37 6.47
N LYS A 281 -17.42 -12.19 5.71
CA LYS A 281 -16.88 -13.43 5.13
C LYS A 281 -15.68 -13.18 4.23
N ASP A 282 -15.78 -12.22 3.33
CA ASP A 282 -14.70 -11.88 2.41
C ASP A 282 -13.43 -11.45 3.17
N VAL A 283 -13.58 -10.55 4.18
CA VAL A 283 -12.47 -10.09 5.05
C VAL A 283 -11.78 -11.29 5.68
N LEU A 284 -12.58 -12.13 6.34
CA LEU A 284 -12.09 -13.20 7.17
C LEU A 284 -11.42 -14.28 6.32
N GLN A 285 -11.98 -14.62 5.17
CA GLN A 285 -11.40 -15.59 4.24
C GLN A 285 -10.00 -15.15 3.80
N THR A 286 -9.84 -13.89 3.36
CA THR A 286 -8.53 -13.34 2.98
C THR A 286 -7.51 -13.40 4.11
N VAL A 287 -7.90 -13.02 5.33
CA VAL A 287 -7.02 -13.05 6.51
C VAL A 287 -6.63 -14.48 6.88
N VAL A 288 -7.57 -15.41 6.87
CA VAL A 288 -7.33 -16.83 7.20
C VAL A 288 -6.32 -17.44 6.22
N HIS A 289 -6.52 -17.24 4.91
CA HIS A 289 -5.55 -17.69 3.90
C HIS A 289 -4.16 -17.09 4.13
N ALA A 290 -4.08 -15.81 4.49
CA ALA A 290 -2.82 -15.14 4.80
C ALA A 290 -2.08 -15.79 5.97
N PHE A 291 -2.76 -16.02 7.10
CA PHE A 291 -2.17 -16.68 8.27
C PHE A 291 -1.74 -18.12 8.00
N LEU A 292 -2.52 -18.88 7.23
CA LEU A 292 -2.20 -20.25 6.86
C LEU A 292 -0.95 -20.32 5.97
N ARG A 293 -0.83 -19.43 4.99
CA ARG A 293 0.39 -19.31 4.17
C ARG A 293 1.61 -18.96 5.00
N LEU A 294 1.47 -17.99 5.90
CA LEU A 294 2.54 -17.60 6.82
C LEU A 294 2.95 -18.74 7.74
N LYS A 295 2.00 -19.54 8.24
CA LYS A 295 2.30 -20.74 9.02
C LYS A 295 3.18 -21.72 8.23
N ASN A 296 2.91 -21.90 6.94
CA ASN A 296 3.71 -22.77 6.09
C ASN A 296 5.12 -22.22 5.83
N VAL A 297 5.23 -20.91 5.56
CA VAL A 297 6.51 -20.20 5.33
C VAL A 297 7.36 -20.17 6.60
N ASN A 298 6.73 -19.99 7.76
CA ASN A 298 7.39 -19.90 9.07
C ASN A 298 7.62 -21.27 9.71
N LYS A 299 7.44 -22.39 9.00
CA LYS A 299 7.76 -23.73 9.52
C LYS A 299 9.23 -23.77 9.94
N GLY A 300 9.47 -24.00 11.24
CA GLY A 300 10.81 -24.02 11.82
C GLY A 300 11.31 -22.67 12.35
N LEU A 301 10.55 -21.59 12.17
CA LEU A 301 10.78 -20.31 12.84
C LEU A 301 9.87 -20.22 14.07
N ASN A 302 10.41 -19.77 15.21
CA ASN A 302 9.64 -19.53 16.44
C ASN A 302 8.88 -18.19 16.36
N TYR A 303 8.25 -17.90 15.23
CA TYR A 303 7.54 -16.65 14.98
C TYR A 303 6.07 -16.79 15.37
N LYS A 304 5.65 -16.08 16.42
CA LYS A 304 4.28 -16.15 16.94
C LYS A 304 3.51 -14.89 16.60
N GLN A 305 2.80 -14.92 15.49
CA GLN A 305 1.86 -13.87 15.11
C GLN A 305 0.52 -14.07 15.82
N SER A 306 -0.09 -12.97 16.26
CA SER A 306 -1.40 -12.97 16.89
C SER A 306 -2.38 -12.17 16.03
N CYS A 307 -3.63 -12.61 15.97
CA CYS A 307 -4.70 -11.88 15.29
C CYS A 307 -5.74 -11.42 16.31
N ILE A 308 -6.24 -10.19 16.19
CA ILE A 308 -7.34 -9.67 16.98
C ILE A 308 -8.45 -9.23 16.02
N PHE A 309 -9.57 -9.92 16.05
CA PHE A 309 -10.76 -9.50 15.32
C PHE A 309 -11.54 -8.47 16.14
N THR A 310 -11.81 -7.33 15.53
CA THR A 310 -12.68 -6.28 16.07
C THR A 310 -13.89 -6.15 15.16
N HIS A 311 -15.07 -6.47 15.68
CA HIS A 311 -16.33 -6.35 14.96
C HIS A 311 -17.09 -5.15 15.50
N GLN A 312 -17.44 -4.21 14.62
CA GLN A 312 -18.16 -2.99 14.97
C GLN A 312 -19.60 -3.11 14.51
N ASN A 313 -20.46 -3.62 15.39
CA ASN A 313 -21.90 -3.62 15.21
C ASN A 313 -22.61 -3.63 16.57
N VAL A 314 -22.74 -2.48 17.23
CA VAL A 314 -23.37 -2.42 18.55
C VAL A 314 -24.51 -1.42 18.53
N SER A 315 -25.74 -1.92 18.52
CA SER A 315 -26.92 -1.13 18.92
C SER A 315 -27.03 -1.15 20.45
N ALA A 316 -27.39 -0.02 21.06
CA ALA A 316 -27.08 0.27 22.47
C ALA A 316 -28.02 -0.38 23.50
N SER A 317 -29.16 -0.95 23.10
CA SER A 317 -30.18 -1.42 24.05
C SER A 317 -29.95 -2.84 24.57
N ASP A 318 -29.42 -3.75 23.75
CA ASP A 318 -29.31 -5.20 24.05
C ASP A 318 -27.90 -5.77 23.81
N ALA A 319 -26.90 -4.88 23.82
CA ALA A 319 -25.54 -5.14 23.36
C ALA A 319 -24.85 -6.36 23.99
N SER A 320 -25.08 -6.68 25.28
CA SER A 320 -24.25 -7.69 25.96
C SER A 320 -24.60 -9.14 25.62
N GLU A 321 -25.89 -9.50 25.50
CA GLU A 321 -26.32 -10.85 25.12
C GLU A 321 -26.18 -11.05 23.61
N GLN A 322 -26.60 -10.07 22.81
CA GLN A 322 -26.47 -10.09 21.36
C GLN A 322 -25.00 -10.23 20.91
N MET A 323 -24.05 -9.62 21.65
CA MET A 323 -22.62 -9.77 21.35
C MET A 323 -22.05 -11.17 21.65
N GLN A 324 -22.63 -11.95 22.57
CA GLN A 324 -22.14 -13.30 22.87
C GLN A 324 -22.55 -14.29 21.77
N ASP A 325 -23.80 -14.23 21.35
CA ASP A 325 -24.32 -15.07 20.26
C ASP A 325 -23.67 -14.70 18.92
N GLU A 326 -23.58 -13.40 18.61
CA GLU A 326 -22.88 -12.93 17.40
C GLU A 326 -21.39 -13.33 17.40
N ARG A 327 -20.74 -13.33 18.58
CA ARG A 327 -19.36 -13.83 18.71
C ARG A 327 -19.29 -15.33 18.49
N HIS A 328 -20.25 -16.10 19.00
CA HIS A 328 -20.30 -17.54 18.78
C HIS A 328 -20.45 -17.87 17.29
N ASP A 329 -21.37 -17.20 16.60
CA ASP A 329 -21.60 -17.35 15.17
C ASP A 329 -20.36 -16.96 14.35
N LEU A 330 -19.68 -15.88 14.74
CA LEU A 330 -18.43 -15.44 14.10
C LEU A 330 -17.31 -16.48 14.26
N VAL A 331 -17.18 -17.09 15.45
CA VAL A 331 -16.18 -18.15 15.70
C VAL A 331 -16.50 -19.40 14.89
N GLN A 332 -17.77 -19.83 14.82
CA GLN A 332 -18.16 -20.95 13.96
C GLN A 332 -17.86 -20.68 12.49
N LEU A 333 -18.17 -19.47 12.01
CA LEU A 333 -17.86 -19.04 10.66
C LEU A 333 -16.35 -19.07 10.39
N LEU A 334 -15.53 -18.55 11.31
CA LEU A 334 -14.07 -18.59 11.25
C LEU A 334 -13.55 -20.02 11.16
N ASN A 335 -14.07 -20.93 11.98
CA ASN A 335 -13.68 -22.34 11.97
C ASN A 335 -13.99 -23.00 10.62
N GLY A 336 -15.18 -22.74 10.06
CA GLY A 336 -15.56 -23.24 8.74
C GLY A 336 -14.66 -22.72 7.61
N MET A 337 -14.37 -21.42 7.59
CA MET A 337 -13.46 -20.84 6.57
C MET A 337 -12.02 -21.32 6.74
N THR A 338 -11.58 -21.56 7.96
CA THR A 338 -10.25 -22.09 8.26
C THR A 338 -10.08 -23.49 7.67
N LEU A 339 -11.07 -24.36 7.80
CA LEU A 339 -11.06 -25.68 7.19
C LEU A 339 -10.98 -25.60 5.66
N SER A 340 -11.84 -24.79 5.04
CA SER A 340 -11.83 -24.67 3.58
C SER A 340 -10.51 -24.11 3.05
N ALA A 341 -9.95 -23.10 3.74
CA ALA A 341 -8.66 -22.52 3.37
C ALA A 341 -7.50 -23.50 3.59
N ALA A 342 -7.56 -24.35 4.63
CA ALA A 342 -6.59 -25.40 4.90
C ALA A 342 -6.42 -26.36 3.73
N GLU A 343 -7.54 -26.85 3.22
CA GLU A 343 -7.61 -27.80 2.13
C GLU A 343 -7.03 -27.17 0.85
N GLN A 344 -7.39 -25.91 0.58
CA GLN A 344 -6.88 -25.17 -0.58
C GLN A 344 -5.37 -24.90 -0.50
N GLU A 345 -4.84 -24.62 0.69
CA GLU A 345 -3.41 -24.36 0.91
C GLU A 345 -2.60 -25.64 1.20
N ASN A 346 -3.23 -26.82 1.21
CA ASN A 346 -2.64 -28.13 1.53
C ASN A 346 -1.97 -28.19 2.93
N ILE A 347 -2.67 -27.72 3.96
CA ILE A 347 -2.17 -27.72 5.35
C ILE A 347 -3.00 -28.69 6.20
N ALA A 348 -2.36 -29.74 6.71
CA ALA A 348 -3.04 -30.79 7.47
C ALA A 348 -3.19 -30.50 8.98
N ASP A 349 -2.28 -29.72 9.58
CA ASP A 349 -2.27 -29.44 11.03
C ASP A 349 -2.86 -28.07 11.32
N ILE A 350 -4.13 -28.00 11.71
CA ILE A 350 -4.77 -26.74 12.10
C ILE A 350 -5.55 -26.92 13.40
N MET A 351 -5.41 -25.92 14.28
CA MET A 351 -6.25 -25.80 15.47
C MET A 351 -7.34 -24.78 15.21
N PHE A 352 -8.53 -25.07 15.72
CA PHE A 352 -9.70 -24.19 15.67
C PHE A 352 -9.53 -22.99 16.61
N PHE A 353 -10.24 -21.90 16.29
CA PHE A 353 -10.23 -20.64 17.04
C PHE A 353 -10.97 -20.71 18.37
#